data_AF-A0A9D1ZLQ0-F1
#
_entry.id   AF-A0A9D1ZLQ0-F1
#
_cell.length_a   1.000
_cell.length_b   1.000
_cell.length_c   1.000
_cell.angle_alpha   90.00
_cell.angle_beta   90.00
_cell.angle_gamma   90.00
#
_symmetry.space_group_name_H-M   'P 1'
#
loop_
_entity.id
_entity.type
_entity.pdbx_description
1 polymer ?
#
loop_
_entity_poly.entity_id
_entity_poly.type
_entity_poly.pdbx_seq_one_letter_code
_entity_poly.pdbx_strand_id
1 'polypeptide(L)'
;MRKEISQVSSSVNLTTLTENDYQVSNWSGGKTKELYMRPQTSKYLTNDFDYRVSSATVEQDQTRFTSLPGYKRIILPLHGELALEHTTQRVNLVPYQQHAFDGGEITNSYGRCTDFNLIYRRNFHGEIIPVRHQQTFEMDKGIDIVCYFLTDCTFKYSDPVESLQKELHANETLIVNSVKQKSKLTISSDEKNSSEVLALLVLIDKNRKTIT
;
A
#
# COMPACT_ATOMS: atom_id res chain seq x y z
N MET A 1 -24.41 -23.30 5.06
CA MET A 1 -23.65 -22.38 4.18
C MET A 1 -22.34 -23.07 3.85
N ARG A 2 -22.09 -23.36 2.57
CA ARG A 2 -20.88 -24.07 2.13
C ARG A 2 -19.67 -23.17 2.39
N LYS A 3 -18.73 -23.61 3.21
CA LYS A 3 -17.41 -22.97 3.32
C LYS A 3 -16.78 -23.06 1.94
N GLU A 4 -16.48 -21.91 1.32
CA GLU A 4 -15.63 -21.90 0.15
C GLU A 4 -14.31 -22.58 0.51
N ILE A 5 -13.96 -23.59 -0.27
CA ILE A 5 -12.67 -24.26 -0.18
C ILE A 5 -11.68 -23.23 -0.74
N SER A 6 -10.95 -22.55 0.14
CA SER A 6 -9.78 -21.79 -0.29
C SER A 6 -8.86 -22.75 -1.05
N GLN A 7 -8.50 -22.40 -2.28
CA GLN A 7 -7.41 -23.09 -2.97
C GLN A 7 -6.17 -22.97 -2.08
N VAL A 8 -5.79 -24.06 -1.42
CA VAL A 8 -4.55 -24.13 -0.66
C VAL A 8 -3.43 -24.23 -1.68
N SER A 9 -2.86 -23.07 -2.03
CA SER A 9 -1.67 -22.97 -2.86
C SER A 9 -0.45 -23.47 -2.09
N SER A 10 0.40 -24.27 -2.75
CA SER A 10 1.65 -24.76 -2.17
C SER A 10 2.82 -23.80 -2.42
N SER A 11 2.76 -23.01 -3.50
CA SER A 11 3.82 -22.10 -3.93
C SER A 11 3.70 -20.70 -3.33
N VAL A 12 2.50 -20.21 -3.03
CA VAL A 12 2.29 -18.85 -2.50
C VAL A 12 1.30 -18.83 -1.34
N ASN A 13 1.58 -18.00 -0.35
CA ASN A 13 0.64 -17.75 0.75
C ASN A 13 -0.01 -16.38 0.53
N LEU A 14 -1.32 -16.41 0.31
CA LEU A 14 -2.16 -15.23 0.12
C LEU A 14 -2.99 -15.00 1.37
N THR A 15 -2.82 -13.85 1.98
CA THR A 15 -3.70 -13.40 3.07
C THR A 15 -4.60 -12.29 2.55
N THR A 16 -5.90 -12.39 2.80
CA THR A 16 -6.85 -11.31 2.53
C THR A 16 -7.28 -10.70 3.85
N LEU A 17 -7.24 -9.38 3.92
CA LEU A 17 -7.71 -8.58 5.04
C LEU A 17 -8.94 -7.79 4.60
N THR A 18 -9.89 -7.67 5.51
CA THR A 18 -11.15 -6.95 5.34
C THR A 18 -11.22 -5.79 6.32
N GLU A 19 -12.29 -4.99 6.27
CA GLU A 19 -12.48 -3.87 7.19
C GLU A 19 -12.46 -4.27 8.67
N ASN A 20 -12.86 -5.50 8.99
CA ASN A 20 -12.85 -6.01 10.37
C ASN A 20 -11.44 -6.32 10.89
N ASP A 21 -10.45 -6.44 10.00
CA ASP A 21 -9.07 -6.77 10.35
C ASP A 21 -8.22 -5.50 10.57
N TYR A 22 -8.68 -4.35 10.08
CA TYR A 22 -7.90 -3.11 10.11
C TYR A 22 -7.95 -2.43 11.48
N GLN A 23 -6.78 -1.95 11.92
CA GLN A 23 -6.68 -1.12 13.12
C GLN A 23 -6.97 0.34 12.75
N VAL A 24 -7.94 0.95 13.42
CA VAL A 24 -8.28 2.37 13.23
C VAL A 24 -7.86 3.16 14.45
N SER A 25 -7.10 4.24 14.23
CA SER A 25 -6.63 5.14 15.28
C SER A 25 -6.97 6.59 14.94
N ASN A 26 -7.36 7.36 15.97
CA ASN A 26 -7.54 8.80 15.85
C ASN A 26 -6.20 9.50 16.11
N TRP A 27 -5.96 10.60 15.41
CA TRP A 27 -4.85 11.51 15.63
C TRP A 27 -5.36 12.95 15.52
N SER A 28 -4.56 13.93 15.91
CA SER A 28 -5.04 15.32 15.95
C SER A 28 -5.62 15.78 14.59
N GLY A 29 -5.03 15.36 13.48
CA GLY A 29 -5.44 15.75 12.13
C GLY A 29 -6.53 14.89 11.47
N GLY A 30 -7.01 13.81 12.10
CA GLY A 30 -8.06 12.95 11.52
C GLY A 30 -7.97 11.49 11.98
N LYS A 31 -8.21 10.54 11.07
CA LYS A 31 -8.20 9.09 11.37
C LYS A 31 -7.23 8.36 10.48
N THR A 32 -6.56 7.34 11.01
CA THR A 32 -5.71 6.44 10.23
C THR A 32 -6.26 5.03 10.31
N LYS A 33 -6.51 4.43 9.15
CA LYS A 33 -6.81 3.01 8.94
C LYS A 33 -5.52 2.30 8.53
N GLU A 34 -4.99 1.48 9.42
CA GLU A 34 -3.83 0.64 9.12
C GLU A 34 -4.27 -0.60 8.35
N LEU A 35 -3.85 -0.67 7.09
CA LEU A 35 -4.19 -1.76 6.18
C LEU A 35 -3.28 -2.97 6.42
N TYR A 36 -1.99 -2.70 6.63
CA TYR A 36 -1.00 -3.74 6.93
C TYR A 36 0.25 -3.17 7.60
N MET A 37 0.81 -3.92 8.55
CA MET A 37 2.12 -3.66 9.15
C MET A 37 2.96 -4.94 9.17
N ARG A 38 4.24 -4.82 8.82
CA ARG A 38 5.20 -5.93 8.84
C ARG A 38 6.31 -5.64 9.85
N PRO A 39 6.73 -6.63 10.66
CA PRO A 39 5.92 -7.77 11.10
C PRO A 39 4.58 -7.33 11.73
N GLN A 40 3.58 -8.23 11.74
CA GLN A 40 2.26 -7.91 12.32
C GLN A 40 2.29 -7.71 13.84
N THR A 41 3.37 -8.12 14.51
CA THR A 41 3.59 -7.89 15.95
C THR A 41 4.17 -6.52 16.26
N SER A 42 4.55 -5.76 15.25
CA SER A 42 5.15 -4.43 15.39
C SER A 42 4.17 -3.41 15.94
N LYS A 43 4.71 -2.29 16.43
CA LYS A 43 3.92 -1.15 16.90
C LYS A 43 4.42 0.14 16.27
N TYR A 44 3.50 0.92 15.72
CA TYR A 44 3.81 2.22 15.15
C TYR A 44 4.47 3.15 16.18
N LEU A 45 3.96 3.17 17.42
CA LEU A 45 4.44 4.05 18.50
C LEU A 45 5.89 3.78 18.93
N THR A 46 6.43 2.58 18.67
CA THR A 46 7.81 2.23 19.04
C THR A 46 8.75 2.24 17.84
N ASN A 47 8.29 2.68 16.66
CA ASN A 47 9.08 2.73 15.42
C ASN A 47 9.80 1.41 15.10
N ASP A 48 9.18 0.27 15.44
CA ASP A 48 9.76 -1.05 15.30
C ASP A 48 9.01 -1.87 14.24
N PHE A 49 9.03 -1.40 12.99
CA PHE A 49 8.41 -2.08 11.86
C PHE A 49 9.30 -2.02 10.61
N ASP A 50 9.11 -2.95 9.71
CA ASP A 50 9.77 -3.03 8.41
C ASP A 50 9.11 -2.07 7.42
N TYR A 51 7.79 -2.18 7.31
CA TYR A 51 6.96 -1.26 6.57
C TYR A 51 5.52 -1.26 7.09
N ARG A 52 4.80 -0.20 6.76
CA ARG A 52 3.42 0.06 7.11
C ARG A 52 2.69 0.64 5.90
N VAL A 53 1.55 0.07 5.59
CA VAL A 53 0.61 0.53 4.57
C VAL A 53 -0.67 0.99 5.28
N SER A 54 -1.09 2.21 5.02
CA SER A 54 -2.25 2.82 5.68
C SER A 54 -2.97 3.78 4.76
N SER A 55 -4.24 4.04 5.06
CA SER A 55 -4.98 5.17 4.51
C SER A 55 -5.44 6.07 5.66
N ALA A 56 -5.33 7.39 5.48
CA ALA A 56 -5.73 8.35 6.51
C ALA A 56 -6.67 9.42 5.96
N THR A 57 -7.62 9.85 6.80
CA THR A 57 -8.35 11.09 6.59
C THR A 57 -7.56 12.24 7.22
N VAL A 58 -7.38 13.31 6.45
CA VAL A 58 -6.90 14.60 6.93
C VAL A 58 -8.12 15.52 6.99
N GLU A 59 -8.54 15.82 8.21
CA GLU A 59 -9.78 16.54 8.53
C GLU A 59 -9.51 17.99 8.96
N GLN A 60 -8.25 18.31 9.28
CA GLN A 60 -7.81 19.67 9.57
C GLN A 60 -7.16 20.32 8.34
N ASP A 61 -7.33 21.63 8.21
CA ASP A 61 -6.79 22.39 7.07
C ASP A 61 -5.26 22.49 7.11
N GLN A 62 -4.65 22.30 8.28
CA GLN A 62 -3.22 22.19 8.47
C GLN A 62 -2.91 21.14 9.54
N THR A 63 -1.93 20.27 9.30
CA THR A 63 -1.39 19.39 10.35
C THR A 63 0.10 19.16 10.16
N ARG A 64 0.80 18.83 11.24
CA ARG A 64 2.21 18.42 11.19
C ARG A 64 2.31 16.90 11.25
N PHE A 65 3.03 16.30 10.32
CA PHE A 65 3.28 14.87 10.33
C PHE A 65 4.26 14.48 11.43
N THR A 66 4.05 13.29 12.02
CA THR A 66 4.99 12.68 12.95
C THR A 66 6.32 12.40 12.23
N SER A 67 7.43 12.82 12.83
CA SER A 67 8.77 12.52 12.35
C SER A 67 9.13 11.06 12.67
N LEU A 68 9.63 10.34 11.65
CA LEU A 68 10.03 8.94 11.69
C LEU A 68 11.47 8.77 11.14
N PRO A 69 12.51 9.20 11.87
CA PRO A 69 13.89 9.02 11.45
C PRO A 69 14.21 7.55 11.16
N GLY A 70 14.92 7.29 10.06
CA GLY A 70 15.27 5.92 9.63
C GLY A 70 14.23 5.27 8.70
N TYR A 71 13.13 5.96 8.41
CA TYR A 71 12.12 5.54 7.44
C TYR A 71 12.10 6.46 6.21
N LYS A 72 11.58 5.94 5.11
CA LYS A 72 11.13 6.68 3.93
C LYS A 72 9.60 6.63 3.88
N ARG A 73 8.99 7.64 3.26
CA ARG A 73 7.54 7.71 3.03
C ARG A 73 7.24 7.89 1.55
N ILE A 74 6.20 7.22 1.07
CA ILE A 74 5.53 7.53 -0.20
C ILE A 74 4.06 7.76 0.13
N ILE A 75 3.54 8.91 -0.29
CA ILE A 75 2.14 9.29 -0.05
C ILE A 75 1.48 9.74 -1.35
N LEU A 76 0.19 9.46 -1.48
CA LEU A 76 -0.67 10.00 -2.53
C LEU A 76 -2.08 10.25 -1.97
N PRO A 77 -2.79 11.32 -2.39
CA PRO A 77 -4.21 11.45 -2.11
C PRO A 77 -5.03 10.49 -2.98
N LEU A 78 -6.09 9.93 -2.41
CA LEU A 78 -7.14 9.16 -3.10
C LEU A 78 -8.33 10.07 -3.45
N HIS A 79 -8.66 10.98 -2.54
CA HIS A 79 -9.72 11.97 -2.69
C HIS A 79 -9.26 13.32 -2.13
N GLY A 80 -9.66 14.41 -2.79
CA GLY A 80 -9.21 15.75 -2.46
C GLY A 80 -7.77 16.01 -2.92
N GLU A 81 -7.24 17.16 -2.50
CA GLU A 81 -5.88 17.59 -2.79
C GLU A 81 -5.07 17.66 -1.50
N LEU A 82 -3.78 17.36 -1.61
CA LEU A 82 -2.85 17.37 -0.48
C LEU A 82 -1.65 18.25 -0.84
N ALA A 83 -1.44 19.31 -0.08
CA ALA A 83 -0.21 20.10 -0.16
C ALA A 83 0.74 19.73 0.98
N LEU A 84 1.99 19.44 0.65
CA LEU A 84 3.06 19.13 1.60
C LEU A 84 4.12 20.22 1.56
N GLU A 85 4.48 20.72 2.73
CA GLU A 85 5.58 21.65 2.91
C GLU A 85 6.68 20.98 3.71
N HIS A 86 7.82 20.85 3.05
CA HIS A 86 9.08 20.42 3.59
C HIS A 86 9.96 21.65 3.86
N THR A 87 11.12 21.45 4.48
CA THR A 87 12.00 22.59 4.86
C THR A 87 12.47 23.40 3.65
N THR A 88 12.61 22.76 2.49
CA THR A 88 13.17 23.40 1.27
C THR A 88 12.21 23.45 0.08
N GLN A 89 11.03 22.81 0.18
CA GLN A 89 10.13 22.66 -0.96
C GLN A 89 8.67 22.55 -0.52
N ARG A 90 7.78 23.00 -1.40
CA ARG A 90 6.34 22.76 -1.28
C ARG A 90 5.84 22.00 -2.50
N VAL A 91 5.03 20.98 -2.27
CA VAL A 91 4.50 20.08 -3.31
C VAL A 91 2.99 20.04 -3.17
N ASN A 92 2.28 20.21 -4.28
CA ASN A 92 0.82 20.04 -4.33
C ASN A 92 0.51 18.74 -5.08
N LEU A 93 -0.31 17.88 -4.49
CA LEU A 93 -0.66 16.57 -5.01
C LEU A 93 -2.16 16.52 -5.31
N VAL A 94 -2.47 16.16 -6.55
CA VAL A 94 -3.81 15.75 -6.97
C VAL A 94 -3.97 14.22 -6.81
N PRO A 95 -5.19 13.67 -6.87
CA PRO A 95 -5.41 12.23 -6.68
C PRO A 95 -4.47 11.34 -7.51
N TYR A 96 -3.90 10.34 -6.84
CA TYR A 96 -2.91 9.38 -7.34
C TYR A 96 -1.52 9.94 -7.69
N GLN A 97 -1.29 11.24 -7.52
CA GLN A 97 0.05 11.80 -7.63
C GLN A 97 0.87 11.44 -6.39
N GLN A 98 2.00 10.79 -6.62
CA GLN A 98 2.87 10.29 -5.56
C GLN A 98 3.93 11.32 -5.18
N HIS A 99 4.26 11.35 -3.90
CA HIS A 99 5.43 12.06 -3.39
C HIS A 99 6.22 11.19 -2.43
N ALA A 100 7.53 11.09 -2.67
CA ALA A 100 8.46 10.32 -1.85
C ALA A 100 9.37 11.27 -1.07
N PHE A 101 9.53 11.04 0.23
CA PHE A 101 10.33 11.90 1.11
C PHE A 101 10.91 11.13 2.31
N ASP A 102 11.87 11.74 2.99
CA ASP A 102 12.47 11.16 4.21
C ASP A 102 11.47 11.24 5.36
N GLY A 103 11.24 10.12 6.06
CA GLY A 103 10.31 10.07 7.18
C GLY A 103 10.71 10.96 8.36
N GLY A 104 12.01 11.25 8.51
CA GLY A 104 12.53 12.14 9.55
C GLY A 104 12.36 13.62 9.25
N GLU A 105 12.09 14.01 8.01
CA GLU A 105 11.99 15.40 7.58
C GLU A 105 10.77 16.10 8.19
N ILE A 106 10.94 17.37 8.60
CA ILE A 106 9.81 18.19 9.08
C ILE A 106 8.85 18.41 7.91
N THR A 107 7.64 17.88 8.05
CA THR A 107 6.61 17.93 7.01
C THR A 107 5.31 18.47 7.58
N ASN A 108 4.82 19.57 7.01
CA ASN A 108 3.49 20.11 7.27
C ASN A 108 2.57 19.73 6.10
N SER A 109 1.34 19.31 6.38
CA SER A 109 0.31 19.05 5.39
C SER A 109 -0.76 20.13 5.43
N TYR A 110 -1.33 20.43 4.27
CA TYR A 110 -2.45 21.36 4.10
C TYR A 110 -3.52 20.78 3.19
N GLY A 111 -4.77 21.10 3.49
CA GLY A 111 -5.94 20.59 2.78
C GLY A 111 -6.55 19.36 3.43
N ARG A 112 -7.81 19.10 3.10
CA ARG A 112 -8.55 17.93 3.57
C ARG A 112 -8.61 16.89 2.47
N CYS A 113 -8.12 15.70 2.76
CA CYS A 113 -8.03 14.62 1.80
C CYS A 113 -8.19 13.26 2.49
N THR A 114 -8.42 12.23 1.70
CA THR A 114 -8.11 10.85 2.10
C THR A 114 -6.84 10.47 1.37
N ASP A 115 -5.80 10.09 2.11
CA ASP A 115 -4.51 9.66 1.54
C ASP A 115 -4.29 8.15 1.65
N PHE A 116 -3.31 7.67 0.89
CA PHE A 116 -2.70 6.37 1.03
C PHE A 116 -1.19 6.55 1.22
N ASN A 117 -0.64 5.84 2.19
CA ASN A 117 0.69 6.11 2.71
C ASN A 117 1.44 4.79 2.93
N LEU A 118 2.62 4.69 2.33
CA LEU A 118 3.62 3.66 2.57
C LEU A 118 4.75 4.27 3.39
N ILE A 119 5.04 3.66 4.54
CA ILE A 119 6.19 3.99 5.38
C ILE A 119 7.07 2.75 5.44
N TYR A 120 8.37 2.86 5.18
CA TYR A 120 9.26 1.69 5.12
C TYR A 120 10.68 2.03 5.56
N ARG A 121 11.42 1.05 6.08
CA ARG A 121 12.80 1.27 6.52
C ARG A 121 13.68 1.77 5.37
N ARG A 122 14.59 2.69 5.66
CA ARG A 122 15.44 3.37 4.66
C ARG A 122 16.30 2.41 3.83
N ASN A 123 16.64 1.24 4.37
CA ASN A 123 17.44 0.21 3.70
C ASN A 123 16.63 -0.71 2.76
N PHE A 124 15.31 -0.51 2.65
CA PHE A 124 14.46 -1.19 1.67
C PHE A 124 14.13 -0.27 0.49
N HIS A 125 13.60 -0.88 -0.57
CA HIS A 125 13.02 -0.18 -1.70
C HIS A 125 11.51 -0.43 -1.73
N GLY A 126 10.73 0.64 -1.78
CA GLY A 126 9.27 0.60 -1.78
C GLY A 126 8.70 1.35 -2.98
N GLU A 127 7.66 0.79 -3.58
CA GLU A 127 6.94 1.40 -4.71
C GLU A 127 5.43 1.32 -4.46
N ILE A 128 4.70 2.31 -4.94
CA ILE A 128 3.23 2.28 -5.05
C ILE A 128 2.86 2.44 -6.52
N ILE A 129 1.99 1.58 -7.02
CA ILE A 129 1.56 1.57 -8.41
C ILE A 129 0.03 1.61 -8.44
N PRO A 130 -0.57 2.72 -8.91
CA PRO A 130 -1.99 2.76 -9.24
C PRO A 130 -2.27 1.80 -10.41
N VAL A 131 -3.03 0.73 -10.15
CA VAL A 131 -3.29 -0.33 -11.12
C VAL A 131 -4.58 -0.06 -11.86
N ARG A 132 -4.55 -0.24 -13.18
CA ARG A 132 -5.69 -0.11 -14.10
C ARG A 132 -6.06 -1.45 -14.73
N HIS A 133 -7.19 -1.50 -15.41
CA HIS A 133 -7.71 -2.73 -16.03
C HIS A 133 -6.67 -3.45 -16.89
N GLN A 134 -6.51 -4.76 -16.65
CA GLN A 134 -5.63 -5.68 -17.40
C GLN A 134 -4.14 -5.31 -17.39
N GLN A 135 -3.67 -4.62 -16.34
CA GLN A 135 -2.23 -4.45 -16.14
C GLN A 135 -1.61 -5.69 -15.49
N THR A 136 -0.48 -6.12 -16.06
CA THR A 136 0.31 -7.26 -15.58
C THR A 136 1.67 -6.79 -15.06
N PHE A 137 2.09 -7.34 -13.93
CA PHE A 137 3.35 -7.04 -13.27
C PHE A 137 4.17 -8.31 -13.12
N GLU A 138 5.43 -8.28 -13.57
CA GLU A 138 6.41 -9.32 -13.28
C GLU A 138 7.23 -8.94 -12.05
N MET A 139 7.54 -9.91 -11.21
CA MET A 139 8.35 -9.69 -10.01
C MET A 139 9.24 -10.88 -9.72
N ASP A 140 10.40 -10.57 -9.13
CA ASP A 140 11.38 -11.56 -8.69
C ASP A 140 11.06 -12.09 -7.29
N LYS A 141 11.80 -13.14 -6.90
CA LYS A 141 11.71 -13.71 -5.56
C LYS A 141 12.10 -12.70 -4.47
N GLY A 142 11.46 -12.81 -3.31
CA GLY A 142 11.76 -12.02 -2.11
C GLY A 142 11.03 -10.69 -2.00
N ILE A 143 10.23 -10.31 -3.00
CA ILE A 143 9.37 -9.13 -2.96
C ILE A 143 8.17 -9.40 -2.05
N ASP A 144 7.86 -8.46 -1.15
CA ASP A 144 6.58 -8.46 -0.44
C ASP A 144 5.57 -7.63 -1.25
N ILE A 145 4.32 -8.09 -1.30
CA ILE A 145 3.22 -7.45 -2.03
C ILE A 145 2.11 -7.09 -1.04
N VAL A 146 1.62 -5.86 -1.13
CA VAL A 146 0.38 -5.41 -0.49
C VAL A 146 -0.48 -4.75 -1.56
N CYS A 147 -1.65 -5.31 -1.85
CA CYS A 147 -2.57 -4.77 -2.86
C CYS A 147 -3.88 -4.35 -2.20
N TYR A 148 -4.16 -3.04 -2.17
CA TYR A 148 -5.42 -2.49 -1.67
C TYR A 148 -6.39 -2.24 -2.81
N PHE A 149 -7.58 -2.82 -2.76
CA PHE A 149 -8.57 -2.74 -3.82
C PHE A 149 -9.51 -1.55 -3.60
N LEU A 150 -9.63 -0.68 -4.60
CA LEU A 150 -10.52 0.48 -4.59
C LEU A 150 -11.90 0.14 -5.16
N THR A 151 -11.95 -0.86 -6.03
CA THR A 151 -13.17 -1.41 -6.65
C THR A 151 -13.16 -2.93 -6.57
N ASP A 152 -14.30 -3.56 -6.85
CA ASP A 152 -14.36 -5.01 -7.03
C ASP A 152 -13.53 -5.43 -8.25
N CYS A 153 -12.67 -6.43 -8.07
CA CYS A 153 -11.68 -6.84 -9.05
C CYS A 153 -11.43 -8.35 -9.00
N THR A 154 -11.05 -8.88 -10.15
CA THR A 154 -10.38 -10.17 -10.26
C THR A 154 -8.87 -9.98 -10.12
N PHE A 155 -8.29 -10.65 -9.12
CA PHE A 155 -6.84 -10.80 -8.96
C PHE A 155 -6.39 -12.14 -9.53
N LYS A 156 -5.35 -12.12 -10.37
CA LYS A 156 -4.69 -13.33 -10.87
C LYS A 156 -3.21 -13.29 -10.51
N TYR A 157 -2.74 -14.39 -9.93
CA TYR A 157 -1.32 -14.62 -9.71
C TYR A 157 -0.91 -15.90 -10.41
N SER A 158 0.26 -15.88 -11.05
CA SER A 158 0.85 -17.08 -11.63
C SER A 158 2.35 -17.11 -11.43
N ASP A 159 2.87 -18.31 -11.30
CA ASP A 159 4.29 -18.59 -11.30
C ASP A 159 4.55 -19.87 -12.15
N PRO A 160 5.80 -20.33 -12.28
CA PRO A 160 6.10 -21.53 -13.06
C PRO A 160 5.42 -22.82 -12.60
N VAL A 161 4.86 -22.88 -11.39
CA VAL A 161 4.28 -24.08 -10.78
C VAL A 161 2.76 -24.02 -10.85
N GLU A 162 2.15 -22.88 -10.53
CA GLU A 162 0.70 -22.76 -10.52
C GLU A 162 0.17 -21.37 -10.91
N SER A 163 -1.11 -21.33 -11.23
CA SER A 163 -1.87 -20.10 -11.40
C SER A 163 -3.09 -20.14 -10.50
N LEU A 164 -3.39 -19.02 -9.87
CA LEU A 164 -4.55 -18.84 -9.02
C LEU A 164 -5.31 -17.57 -9.44
N GLN A 165 -6.60 -17.57 -9.17
CA GLN A 165 -7.47 -16.43 -9.34
C GLN A 165 -8.31 -16.26 -8.08
N LYS A 166 -8.56 -15.01 -7.70
CA LYS A 166 -9.44 -14.66 -6.58
C LYS A 166 -10.24 -13.41 -6.94
N GLU A 167 -11.52 -13.42 -6.62
CA GLU A 167 -12.34 -12.20 -6.63
C GLU A 167 -12.13 -11.46 -5.31
N LEU A 168 -11.85 -10.16 -5.41
CA LEU A 168 -11.61 -9.26 -4.29
C LEU A 168 -12.61 -8.11 -4.37
N HIS A 169 -13.09 -7.68 -3.22
CA HIS A 169 -14.03 -6.59 -3.11
C HIS A 169 -13.32 -5.27 -2.79
N ALA A 170 -13.99 -4.16 -3.10
CA ALA A 170 -13.54 -2.84 -2.68
C ALA A 170 -13.26 -2.81 -1.16
N ASN A 171 -12.19 -2.13 -0.79
CA ASN A 171 -11.64 -2.01 0.58
C ASN A 171 -10.99 -3.27 1.16
N GLU A 172 -10.91 -4.38 0.42
CA GLU A 172 -10.07 -5.51 0.81
C GLU A 172 -8.59 -5.23 0.53
N THR A 173 -7.71 -5.90 1.28
CA THR A 173 -6.27 -5.90 1.04
C THR A 173 -5.77 -7.33 0.85
N LEU A 174 -5.04 -7.59 -0.22
CA LEU A 174 -4.37 -8.86 -0.45
C LEU A 174 -2.87 -8.73 -0.17
N ILE A 175 -2.32 -9.68 0.58
CA ILE A 175 -0.93 -9.72 1.00
C ILE A 175 -0.25 -10.97 0.45
N VAL A 176 0.94 -10.80 -0.14
CA VAL A 176 1.90 -11.88 -0.38
C VAL A 176 3.20 -11.52 0.33
N ASN A 177 3.54 -12.28 1.35
CA ASN A 177 4.83 -12.12 2.03
C ASN A 177 5.89 -12.94 1.31
N SER A 178 6.86 -12.23 0.72
CA SER A 178 8.06 -12.76 0.09
C SER A 178 7.75 -13.80 -0.98
N VAL A 179 7.46 -13.31 -2.18
CA VAL A 179 7.25 -14.15 -3.38
C VAL A 179 8.39 -15.16 -3.47
N LYS A 180 8.07 -16.45 -3.62
CA LYS A 180 9.08 -17.52 -3.52
C LYS A 180 9.96 -17.66 -4.77
N GLN A 181 9.44 -17.23 -5.92
CA GLN A 181 10.06 -17.40 -7.23
C GLN A 181 9.63 -16.28 -8.19
N LYS A 182 10.08 -16.32 -9.44
CA LYS A 182 9.62 -15.35 -10.42
C LYS A 182 8.13 -15.56 -10.70
N SER A 183 7.35 -14.49 -10.62
CA SER A 183 5.89 -14.57 -10.70
C SER A 183 5.29 -13.41 -11.48
N LYS A 184 4.02 -13.56 -11.85
CA LYS A 184 3.20 -12.56 -12.53
C LYS A 184 1.94 -12.30 -11.74
N LEU A 185 1.52 -11.04 -11.72
CA LEU A 185 0.28 -10.57 -11.10
C LEU A 185 -0.50 -9.79 -12.14
N THR A 186 -1.80 -10.04 -12.24
CA THR A 186 -2.71 -9.27 -13.11
C THR A 186 -3.96 -8.90 -12.33
N ILE A 187 -4.41 -7.65 -12.47
CA ILE A 187 -5.66 -7.16 -11.88
C ILE A 187 -6.58 -6.68 -13.01
N SER A 188 -7.83 -7.11 -12.95
CA SER A 188 -8.86 -6.73 -13.92
C SER A 188 -10.21 -6.53 -13.25
N SER A 189 -10.98 -5.56 -13.71
CA SER A 189 -12.40 -5.39 -13.43
C SER A 189 -13.25 -5.94 -14.58
N ASP A 190 -14.51 -6.29 -14.33
CA ASP A 190 -15.47 -6.61 -15.40
C ASP A 190 -15.81 -5.38 -16.25
N GLU A 191 -15.76 -4.19 -15.65
CA GLU A 191 -15.93 -2.92 -16.33
C GLU A 191 -14.67 -2.55 -17.12
N LYS A 192 -14.83 -2.36 -18.44
CA LYS A 192 -13.71 -2.07 -19.36
C LYS A 192 -13.25 -0.60 -19.34
N ASN A 193 -13.54 0.16 -18.28
CA ASN A 193 -13.04 1.52 -18.17
C ASN A 193 -11.54 1.52 -17.87
N SER A 194 -10.72 1.63 -18.91
CA SER A 194 -9.26 1.63 -18.79
C SER A 194 -8.67 2.81 -18.01
N SER A 195 -9.47 3.87 -17.76
CA SER A 195 -9.01 5.10 -17.10
C SER A 195 -9.22 5.14 -15.59
N GLU A 196 -9.90 4.15 -15.02
CA GLU A 196 -10.12 4.04 -13.58
C GLU A 196 -8.92 3.38 -12.88
N VAL A 197 -8.63 3.79 -11.64
CA VAL A 197 -7.65 3.11 -10.79
C VAL A 197 -8.42 2.09 -9.97
N LEU A 198 -8.12 0.82 -10.19
CA LEU A 198 -8.83 -0.31 -9.58
C LEU A 198 -8.24 -0.68 -8.21
N ALA A 199 -6.92 -0.54 -8.07
CA ALA A 199 -6.19 -0.94 -6.88
C ALA A 199 -4.88 -0.15 -6.74
N LEU A 200 -4.30 -0.20 -5.55
CA LEU A 200 -2.96 0.31 -5.26
C LEU A 200 -2.07 -0.89 -4.94
N LEU A 201 -1.15 -1.19 -5.85
CA LEU A 201 -0.16 -2.24 -5.69
C LEU A 201 1.09 -1.68 -5.03
N VAL A 202 1.42 -2.19 -3.85
CA VAL A 202 2.64 -1.87 -3.13
C VAL A 202 3.62 -3.02 -3.28
N LEU A 203 4.84 -2.70 -3.73
CA LEU A 203 5.95 -3.64 -3.83
C LEU A 203 7.04 -3.22 -2.86
N ILE A 204 7.54 -4.17 -2.06
CA ILE A 204 8.64 -3.92 -1.11
C ILE A 204 9.76 -4.92 -1.39
N ASP A 205 10.92 -4.42 -1.82
CA ASP A 205 12.16 -5.18 -1.93
C ASP A 205 13.04 -4.94 -0.69
N LYS A 206 13.22 -5.99 0.11
CA LYS A 206 14.04 -5.98 1.33
C LYS A 206 15.52 -6.29 1.07
N ASN A 207 15.86 -6.78 -0.12
CA ASN A 207 17.20 -7.21 -0.49
C ASN A 207 17.98 -6.11 -1.22
N ARG A 208 17.28 -5.18 -1.89
CA ARG A 208 17.88 -3.94 -2.40
C ARG A 208 18.25 -3.01 -1.24
N LYS A 209 19.46 -3.18 -0.71
CA LYS A 209 20.11 -2.14 0.09
C LYS A 209 20.29 -0.93 -0.82
N THR A 210 19.67 0.20 -0.50
CA THR A 210 20.00 1.48 -1.16
C THR A 210 21.51 1.70 -0.95
N ILE A 211 22.31 1.53 -2.01
CA ILE A 211 23.69 2.01 -2.04
C ILE A 211 23.56 3.51 -2.31
N THR A 212 23.60 4.28 -1.25
CA THR A 212 23.82 5.74 -1.28
C THR A 212 25.15 6.02 -0.61
#